data_AF-A0A820XBP8-F1
#
_entry.id   AF-A0A820XBP8-F1
#
_cell.length_a   1.000
_cell.length_b   1.000
_cell.length_c   1.000
_cell.angle_alpha   90.00
_cell.angle_beta   90.00
_cell.angle_gamma   90.00
#
_symmetry.space_group_name_H-M   'P 1'
#
loop_
_entity.id
_entity.type
_entity.pdbx_description
1 polymer ?
#
loop_
_entity_poly.entity_id
_entity_poly.type
_entity_poly.pdbx_seq_one_letter_code
_entity_poly.pdbx_strand_id
1 'polypeptide(L)'
;MTESSNTVPDVQPSQVLSVLPSLPTNKLLDNLTKNQRLLQSLPQNYEKRHFFTGLFKTLLDDFFYSHERADIQLYAAICLADVIRIYAPNLPDASPEKMLTMFLFLARQLLGLKKIDDTLFTRRYYLLENLSMVQSFIPAVNLEDNRGCRISSVVFNNLFNAVQKKHSDQLKNLMIEIISVILAEYETIPFALLELLFARIIDPEKKLREECYELVESIIRRGELILKPVITD
;
A
#
# COMPACT_ATOMS: atom_id res chain seq x y z
N MET A 1 -38.51 -3.38 6.16
CA MET A 1 -37.38 -2.57 5.66
C MET A 1 -36.85 -1.77 6.84
N THR A 2 -35.87 -2.30 7.55
CA THR A 2 -35.17 -1.58 8.62
C THR A 2 -33.91 -0.99 8.00
N GLU A 3 -33.94 0.31 7.72
CA GLU A 3 -32.72 1.08 7.48
C GLU A 3 -31.87 0.97 8.75
N SER A 4 -30.87 0.09 8.72
CA SER A 4 -29.77 0.14 9.67
C SER A 4 -29.06 1.47 9.45
N SER A 5 -29.36 2.47 10.28
CA SER A 5 -28.57 3.69 10.34
C SER A 5 -27.14 3.26 10.71
N ASN A 6 -26.27 3.20 9.71
CA ASN A 6 -24.84 3.14 9.95
C ASN A 6 -24.45 4.49 10.56
N THR A 7 -24.64 4.60 11.87
CA THR A 7 -24.18 5.74 12.65
C THR A 7 -22.66 5.71 12.59
N VAL A 8 -22.08 6.74 11.96
CA VAL A 8 -20.64 6.90 11.90
C VAL A 8 -20.11 6.95 13.34
N PRO A 9 -19.06 6.20 13.70
CA PRO A 9 -18.56 6.18 15.07
C PRO A 9 -18.18 7.59 15.56
N ASP A 10 -18.63 7.97 16.75
CA ASP A 10 -18.24 9.23 17.39
C ASP A 10 -16.93 9.05 18.16
N VAL A 11 -15.80 9.37 17.52
CA VAL A 11 -14.47 9.19 18.10
C VAL A 11 -14.10 10.38 18.99
N GLN A 12 -13.53 10.08 20.14
CA GLN A 12 -12.93 11.03 21.07
C GLN A 12 -11.39 10.96 20.99
N PRO A 13 -10.66 12.07 21.17
CA PRO A 13 -9.19 12.08 21.09
C PRO A 13 -8.51 11.07 22.02
N SER A 14 -9.09 10.82 23.20
CA SER A 14 -8.56 9.87 24.19
C SER A 14 -8.56 8.41 23.73
N GLN A 15 -9.33 8.07 22.69
CA GLN A 15 -9.36 6.73 22.11
C GLN A 15 -8.18 6.46 21.17
N VAL A 16 -7.50 7.51 20.71
CA VAL A 16 -6.28 7.38 19.88
C VAL A 16 -5.11 7.09 20.82
N LEU A 17 -4.68 5.83 20.85
CA LEU A 17 -3.63 5.40 21.77
C LEU A 17 -2.26 5.86 21.27
N SER A 18 -1.42 6.27 22.21
CA SER A 18 -0.04 6.64 21.93
C SER A 18 0.77 5.45 21.43
N VAL A 19 1.62 5.66 20.43
CA VAL A 19 2.53 4.64 19.87
C VAL A 19 3.97 5.11 19.94
N LEU A 20 4.37 5.81 21.01
CA LEU A 20 5.73 6.33 21.14
C LEU A 20 6.79 5.20 21.06
N PRO A 21 7.93 5.42 20.38
CA PRO A 21 9.02 4.44 20.30
C PRO A 21 9.57 3.97 21.65
N SER A 22 9.39 4.76 22.70
CA SER A 22 9.80 4.42 24.07
C SER A 22 8.89 3.40 24.77
N LEU A 23 7.76 3.03 24.17
CA LEU A 23 6.84 2.06 24.77
C LEU A 23 7.44 0.64 24.75
N PRO A 24 7.17 -0.18 25.79
CA PRO A 24 7.48 -1.60 25.74
C PRO A 24 6.83 -2.27 24.52
N THR A 25 7.57 -3.14 23.84
CA THR A 25 7.18 -3.76 22.56
C THR A 25 5.78 -4.37 22.57
N ASN A 26 5.40 -5.07 23.65
CA ASN A 26 4.07 -5.68 23.77
C ASN A 26 2.95 -4.63 23.88
N LYS A 27 3.21 -3.53 24.60
CA LYS A 27 2.27 -2.41 24.74
C LYS A 27 2.16 -1.62 23.43
N LEU A 28 3.27 -1.45 22.73
CA LEU A 28 3.29 -0.81 21.41
C LEU A 28 2.43 -1.60 20.42
N LEU A 29 2.60 -2.92 20.35
CA LEU A 29 1.80 -3.78 19.47
C LEU A 29 0.31 -3.77 19.84
N ASP A 30 -0.02 -3.82 21.13
CA ASP A 30 -1.41 -3.72 21.61
C ASP A 30 -2.03 -2.37 21.19
N ASN A 31 -1.31 -1.27 21.38
CA ASN A 31 -1.76 0.06 20.99
C ASN A 31 -1.94 0.19 19.47
N LEU A 32 -0.99 -0.32 18.68
CA LEU A 32 -1.11 -0.36 17.21
C LEU A 32 -2.34 -1.16 16.77
N THR A 33 -2.58 -2.32 17.39
CA THR A 33 -3.73 -3.18 17.06
C THR A 33 -5.06 -2.50 17.41
N LYS A 34 -5.13 -1.81 18.56
CA LYS A 34 -6.32 -1.07 18.97
C LYS A 34 -6.58 0.14 18.09
N ASN A 35 -5.54 0.90 17.74
CA ASN A 35 -5.63 1.99 16.78
C ASN A 35 -6.08 1.50 15.41
N GLN A 36 -5.54 0.37 14.93
CA GLN A 36 -5.95 -0.23 13.66
C GLN A 36 -7.45 -0.54 13.64
N ARG A 37 -8.01 -1.16 14.70
CA ARG A 37 -9.45 -1.45 14.78
C ARG A 37 -10.30 -0.18 14.78
N LEU A 38 -9.85 0.85 15.51
CA LEU A 38 -10.51 2.15 15.53
C LEU A 38 -10.53 2.75 14.12
N LEU A 39 -9.38 2.86 13.48
CA LEU A 39 -9.23 3.49 12.17
C LEU A 39 -10.01 2.73 11.07
N GLN A 40 -9.96 1.40 11.08
CA GLN A 40 -10.69 0.55 10.14
C GLN A 40 -12.21 0.79 10.18
N SER A 41 -12.76 1.18 11.33
CA SER A 41 -14.20 1.43 11.49
C SER A 41 -14.69 2.77 10.93
N LEU A 42 -13.76 3.66 10.56
CA LEU A 42 -14.08 5.03 10.17
C LEU A 42 -14.18 5.16 8.65
N PRO A 43 -15.09 5.99 8.12
CA PRO A 43 -15.21 6.23 6.69
C PRO A 43 -14.07 7.13 6.16
N GLN A 44 -13.94 7.16 4.84
CA GLN A 44 -13.16 8.20 4.15
C GLN A 44 -13.76 9.59 4.40
N ASN A 45 -12.92 10.63 4.40
CA ASN A 45 -13.31 12.02 4.65
C ASN A 45 -14.03 12.24 5.99
N TYR A 46 -13.65 11.46 7.02
CA TYR A 46 -14.21 11.58 8.36
C TYR A 46 -14.02 13.00 8.92
N GLU A 47 -15.08 13.57 9.50
CA GLU A 47 -15.10 14.97 9.95
C GLU A 47 -14.03 15.25 11.02
N LYS A 48 -13.82 14.30 11.94
CA LYS A 48 -12.85 14.43 13.03
C LYS A 48 -11.47 13.84 12.68
N ARG A 49 -11.15 13.73 11.39
CA ARG A 49 -9.86 13.18 10.92
C ARG A 49 -8.63 13.82 11.58
N HIS A 50 -8.71 15.11 11.92
CA HIS A 50 -7.64 15.87 12.57
C HIS A 50 -7.12 15.24 13.87
N PHE A 51 -7.92 14.42 14.56
CA PHE A 51 -7.50 13.65 15.74
C PHE A 51 -6.38 12.65 15.44
N PHE A 52 -6.23 12.19 14.19
CA PHE A 52 -5.21 11.22 13.80
C PHE A 52 -3.91 11.86 13.30
N THR A 53 -3.84 13.20 13.22
CA THR A 53 -2.63 13.91 12.77
C THR A 53 -1.41 13.58 13.64
N GLY A 54 -1.59 13.51 14.96
CA GLY A 54 -0.50 13.16 15.89
C GLY A 54 -0.04 11.71 15.73
N LEU A 55 -0.98 10.79 15.54
CA LEU A 55 -0.69 9.39 15.25
C LEU A 55 0.08 9.26 13.94
N PHE A 56 -0.38 9.92 12.88
CA PHE A 56 0.28 9.95 11.58
C PHE A 56 1.73 10.40 11.70
N LYS A 57 1.97 11.58 12.31
CA LYS A 57 3.32 12.12 12.51
C LYS A 57 4.23 11.17 13.28
N THR A 58 3.69 10.47 14.29
CA THR A 58 4.46 9.48 15.05
C THR A 58 4.82 8.27 14.18
N LEU A 59 3.88 7.77 13.38
CA LEU A 59 4.08 6.64 12.46
C LEU A 59 5.02 6.96 11.27
N LEU A 60 5.40 8.22 11.09
CA LEU A 60 6.44 8.64 10.14
C LEU A 60 7.87 8.49 10.68
N ASP A 61 8.03 8.02 11.91
CA ASP A 61 9.33 7.75 12.50
C ASP A 61 9.97 6.47 11.93
N ASP A 62 11.27 6.53 11.61
CA ASP A 62 12.01 5.42 11.01
C ASP A 62 12.11 4.20 11.94
N PHE A 63 11.87 4.41 13.24
CA PHE A 63 11.68 3.35 14.23
C PHE A 63 10.69 2.29 13.75
N PHE A 64 9.55 2.68 13.18
CA PHE A 64 8.54 1.73 12.70
C PHE A 64 8.99 0.98 11.45
N TYR A 65 9.79 1.62 10.61
CA TYR A 65 10.19 1.07 9.31
C TYR A 65 11.34 0.07 9.44
N SER A 66 12.12 0.20 10.50
CA SER A 66 13.28 -0.62 10.83
C SER A 66 13.09 -1.50 12.06
N HIS A 67 11.87 -1.54 12.62
CA HIS A 67 11.58 -2.31 13.83
C HIS A 67 11.90 -3.80 13.63
N GLU A 68 12.59 -4.43 14.59
CA GLU A 68 13.00 -5.85 14.50
C GLU A 68 11.84 -6.83 14.29
N ARG A 69 10.68 -6.55 14.91
CA ARG A 69 9.48 -7.37 14.78
C ARG A 69 8.64 -7.00 13.56
N ALA A 70 8.41 -7.98 12.70
CA ALA A 70 7.61 -7.84 11.49
C ALA A 70 6.12 -7.55 11.74
N ASP A 71 5.55 -7.97 12.87
CA ASP A 71 4.16 -7.67 13.22
C ASP A 71 3.96 -6.19 13.55
N ILE A 72 4.89 -5.58 14.28
CA ILE A 72 4.88 -4.13 14.54
C ILE A 72 4.99 -3.34 13.23
N GLN A 73 5.90 -3.73 12.32
CA GLN A 73 5.97 -3.11 11.00
C GLN A 73 4.64 -3.22 10.25
N LEU A 74 4.04 -4.41 10.22
CA LEU A 74 2.78 -4.63 9.52
C LEU A 74 1.64 -3.81 10.09
N TYR A 75 1.46 -3.80 11.43
CA TYR A 75 0.39 -3.00 12.04
C TYR A 75 0.62 -1.49 11.90
N ALA A 76 1.87 -1.02 11.93
CA ALA A 76 2.20 0.38 11.63
C ALA A 76 1.82 0.74 10.18
N ALA A 77 2.13 -0.13 9.22
CA ALA A 77 1.75 0.06 7.82
C ALA A 77 0.23 0.08 7.62
N ILE A 78 -0.50 -0.80 8.30
CA ILE A 78 -1.97 -0.82 8.25
C ILE A 78 -2.54 0.47 8.84
N CYS A 79 -2.06 0.92 10.00
CA CYS A 79 -2.48 2.19 10.56
C CYS A 79 -2.20 3.37 9.62
N LEU A 80 -1.04 3.40 8.95
CA LEU A 80 -0.71 4.41 7.96
C LEU A 80 -1.69 4.37 6.76
N ALA A 81 -1.97 3.18 6.23
CA ALA A 81 -2.91 3.01 5.11
C ALA A 81 -4.33 3.45 5.49
N ASP A 82 -4.79 3.13 6.70
CA ASP A 82 -6.10 3.60 7.17
C ASP A 82 -6.14 5.12 7.41
N VAL A 83 -5.07 5.71 7.93
CA VAL A 83 -4.99 7.18 8.04
C VAL A 83 -5.02 7.83 6.66
N ILE A 84 -4.26 7.30 5.69
CA ILE A 84 -4.30 7.75 4.29
C ILE A 84 -5.73 7.69 3.77
N ARG A 85 -6.43 6.57 3.96
CA ARG A 85 -7.84 6.39 3.57
C ARG A 85 -8.78 7.40 4.19
N ILE A 86 -8.63 7.67 5.48
CA ILE A 86 -9.48 8.64 6.21
C ILE A 86 -9.28 10.06 5.67
N TYR A 87 -8.04 10.41 5.31
CA TYR A 87 -7.68 11.75 4.83
C TYR A 87 -7.87 11.93 3.32
N ALA A 88 -7.88 10.86 2.54
CA ALA A 88 -7.95 10.90 1.08
C ALA A 88 -9.14 11.76 0.60
N PRO A 89 -8.94 12.63 -0.42
CA PRO A 89 -7.74 12.72 -1.25
C PRO A 89 -6.59 13.56 -0.66
N ASN A 90 -6.82 14.28 0.45
CA ASN A 90 -5.88 15.27 0.97
C ASN A 90 -5.13 14.73 2.20
N LEU A 91 -3.92 14.21 1.98
CA LEU A 91 -3.07 13.69 3.04
C LEU A 91 -2.74 14.75 4.09
N PRO A 92 -2.46 14.35 5.35
CA PRO A 92 -1.89 15.27 6.33
C PRO A 92 -0.52 15.76 5.87
N ASP A 93 -0.19 17.02 6.20
CA ASP A 93 1.09 17.63 5.83
C ASP A 93 2.30 16.81 6.28
N ALA A 94 3.18 16.51 5.32
CA ALA A 94 4.47 15.86 5.53
C ALA A 94 5.49 16.39 4.53
N SER A 95 6.76 16.46 4.94
CA SER A 95 7.86 16.79 4.02
C SER A 95 7.97 15.76 2.90
N PRO A 96 8.39 16.14 1.68
CA PRO A 96 8.65 15.21 0.57
C PRO A 96 9.53 14.01 0.94
N GLU A 97 10.50 14.18 1.83
CA GLU A 97 11.39 13.11 2.31
C GLU A 97 10.60 12.09 3.14
N LYS A 98 9.73 12.56 4.05
CA LYS A 98 8.86 11.71 4.85
C LYS A 98 7.82 10.98 4.00
N MET A 99 7.23 11.64 3.00
CA MET A 99 6.33 10.99 2.05
C MET A 99 7.04 9.86 1.29
N LEU A 100 8.26 10.13 0.79
CA LEU A 100 9.08 9.11 0.14
C LEU A 100 9.34 7.91 1.06
N THR A 101 9.79 8.14 2.31
CA THR A 101 10.07 7.04 3.24
C THR A 101 8.82 6.24 3.60
N MET A 102 7.68 6.90 3.79
CA MET A 102 6.41 6.28 4.11
C MET A 102 5.92 5.39 2.97
N PHE A 103 5.91 5.89 1.73
CA PHE A 103 5.45 5.10 0.58
C PHE A 103 6.41 3.95 0.24
N LEU A 104 7.72 4.14 0.38
CA LEU A 104 8.67 3.03 0.28
C LEU A 104 8.44 1.98 1.36
N PHE A 105 8.10 2.38 2.57
CA PHE A 105 7.76 1.46 3.65
C PHE A 105 6.50 0.65 3.32
N LEU A 106 5.41 1.32 2.90
CA LEU A 106 4.17 0.64 2.46
C LEU A 106 4.44 -0.33 1.30
N ALA A 107 5.21 0.10 0.29
CA ALA A 107 5.58 -0.72 -0.85
C ALA A 107 6.38 -1.97 -0.44
N ARG A 108 7.28 -1.88 0.55
CA ARG A 108 8.04 -3.02 1.08
C ARG A 108 7.17 -4.05 1.78
N GLN A 109 6.10 -3.63 2.45
CA GLN A 109 5.19 -4.58 3.13
C GLN A 109 4.47 -5.51 2.14
N LEU A 110 4.30 -5.10 0.88
CA LEU A 110 3.69 -5.92 -0.17
C LEU A 110 4.46 -7.23 -0.44
N LEU A 111 5.78 -7.26 -0.23
CA LEU A 111 6.58 -8.49 -0.37
C LEU A 111 6.13 -9.58 0.62
N GLY A 112 5.55 -9.19 1.76
CA GLY A 112 5.01 -10.11 2.74
C GLY A 112 3.88 -11.00 2.23
N LEU A 113 3.24 -10.64 1.10
CA LEU A 113 2.20 -11.45 0.45
C LEU A 113 2.73 -12.81 -0.07
N LYS A 114 4.06 -12.98 -0.16
CA LYS A 114 4.71 -14.27 -0.44
C LYS A 114 4.53 -15.31 0.69
N LYS A 115 4.19 -14.86 1.90
CA LYS A 115 4.07 -15.70 3.11
C LYS A 115 2.61 -16.16 3.31
N ILE A 116 2.08 -16.96 2.40
CA ILE A 116 0.66 -17.38 2.41
C ILE A 116 0.30 -18.17 3.69
N ASP A 117 1.24 -18.97 4.18
CA ASP A 117 1.02 -19.84 5.35
C ASP A 117 1.30 -19.12 6.71
N ASP A 118 1.61 -17.83 6.69
CA ASP A 118 1.90 -17.02 7.89
C ASP A 118 0.60 -16.55 8.56
N THR A 119 0.54 -16.60 9.90
CA THR A 119 -0.65 -16.25 10.69
C THR A 119 -1.11 -14.80 10.51
N LEU A 120 -0.24 -13.92 10.01
CA LEU A 120 -0.54 -12.52 9.70
C LEU A 120 -0.97 -12.31 8.24
N PHE A 121 -1.11 -13.36 7.42
CA PHE A 121 -1.46 -13.22 6.01
C PHE A 121 -2.78 -12.47 5.81
N THR A 122 -3.80 -12.72 6.62
CA THR A 122 -5.08 -11.98 6.57
C THR A 122 -4.87 -10.47 6.79
N ARG A 123 -3.90 -10.08 7.61
CA ARG A 123 -3.55 -8.66 7.83
C ARG A 123 -2.79 -8.06 6.64
N ARG A 124 -1.95 -8.84 5.96
CA ARG A 124 -1.29 -8.41 4.71
C ARG A 124 -2.26 -8.27 3.55
N TYR A 125 -3.23 -9.18 3.45
CA TYR A 125 -4.32 -9.07 2.51
C TYR A 125 -5.14 -7.80 2.74
N TYR A 126 -5.51 -7.52 4.00
CA TYR A 126 -6.20 -6.27 4.35
C TYR A 126 -5.42 -5.02 3.93
N LEU A 127 -4.10 -5.00 4.16
CA LEU A 127 -3.24 -3.91 3.72
C LEU A 127 -3.30 -3.73 2.20
N LEU A 128 -3.17 -4.82 1.42
CA LEU A 128 -3.25 -4.79 -0.04
C LEU A 128 -4.60 -4.24 -0.52
N GLU A 129 -5.70 -4.73 0.05
CA GLU A 129 -7.06 -4.32 -0.29
C GLU A 129 -7.28 -2.83 -0.04
N ASN A 130 -6.86 -2.34 1.12
CA ASN A 130 -6.97 -0.92 1.49
C ASN A 130 -6.17 -0.03 0.53
N LEU A 131 -4.89 -0.37 0.28
CA LEU A 131 -4.02 0.38 -0.64
C LEU A 131 -4.58 0.43 -2.07
N SER A 132 -5.17 -0.68 -2.54
CA SER A 132 -5.80 -0.77 -3.85
C SER A 132 -7.08 0.05 -3.93
N MET A 133 -7.99 -0.10 -2.97
CA MET A 133 -9.30 0.56 -2.97
C MET A 133 -9.17 2.08 -2.93
N VAL A 134 -8.19 2.58 -2.18
CA VAL A 134 -7.96 4.02 -1.97
C VAL A 134 -7.00 4.59 -3.02
N GLN A 135 -6.40 3.73 -3.86
CA GLN A 135 -5.39 4.13 -4.84
C GLN A 135 -4.24 4.89 -4.17
N SER A 136 -3.79 4.39 -3.00
CA SER A 136 -2.93 5.14 -2.07
C SER A 136 -1.59 5.59 -2.65
N PHE A 137 -1.13 4.99 -3.76
CA PHE A 137 0.13 5.35 -4.40
C PHE A 137 0.03 6.50 -5.43
N ILE A 138 -1.17 7.00 -5.77
CA ILE A 138 -1.32 8.15 -6.69
C ILE A 138 -0.51 9.38 -6.22
N PRO A 139 -0.61 9.83 -4.96
CA PRO A 139 0.20 10.96 -4.48
C PRO A 139 1.70 10.71 -4.57
N ALA A 140 2.14 9.45 -4.51
CA ALA A 140 3.54 9.08 -4.61
C ALA A 140 4.10 9.27 -6.02
N VAL A 141 3.29 8.99 -7.05
CA VAL A 141 3.68 9.16 -8.47
C VAL A 141 4.05 10.62 -8.76
N ASN A 142 3.34 11.56 -8.15
CA ASN A 142 3.51 12.99 -8.33
C ASN A 142 4.70 13.60 -7.53
N LEU A 143 5.53 12.78 -6.88
CA LEU A 143 6.74 13.25 -6.20
C LEU A 143 7.89 13.51 -7.18
N GLU A 144 8.47 14.71 -7.09
CA GLU A 144 9.61 15.19 -7.89
C GLU A 144 10.92 14.41 -7.66
N ASP A 145 12.01 14.79 -8.33
CA ASP A 145 13.35 14.18 -8.22
C ASP A 145 13.39 12.66 -8.43
N ASN A 146 12.60 12.14 -9.36
CA ASN A 146 12.50 10.69 -9.65
C ASN A 146 11.98 9.85 -8.45
N ARG A 147 11.45 10.49 -7.39
CA ARG A 147 10.96 9.82 -6.18
C ARG A 147 9.74 8.96 -6.49
N GLY A 148 8.81 9.45 -7.32
CA GLY A 148 7.65 8.68 -7.76
C GLY A 148 8.03 7.40 -8.49
N CYS A 149 8.89 7.51 -9.51
CA CYS A 149 9.38 6.34 -10.26
C CYS A 149 10.09 5.33 -9.36
N ARG A 150 10.90 5.80 -8.40
CA ARG A 150 11.56 4.94 -7.41
C ARG A 150 10.54 4.16 -6.56
N ILE A 151 9.48 4.81 -6.09
CA ILE A 151 8.42 4.14 -5.31
C ILE A 151 7.68 3.14 -6.19
N SER A 152 7.24 3.53 -7.38
CA SER A 152 6.57 2.67 -8.35
C SER A 152 7.41 1.42 -8.67
N SER A 153 8.72 1.59 -8.87
CA SER A 153 9.65 0.49 -9.12
C SER A 153 9.69 -0.51 -7.97
N VAL A 154 9.65 -0.04 -6.72
CA VAL A 154 9.62 -0.91 -5.54
C VAL A 154 8.27 -1.62 -5.41
N VAL A 155 7.16 -0.94 -5.68
CA VAL A 155 5.82 -1.56 -5.72
C VAL A 155 5.79 -2.70 -6.73
N PHE A 156 6.22 -2.44 -7.97
CA PHE A 156 6.21 -3.42 -9.06
C PHE A 156 7.05 -4.63 -8.69
N ASN A 157 8.31 -4.42 -8.30
CA ASN A 157 9.20 -5.52 -7.92
C ASN A 157 8.66 -6.35 -6.76
N ASN A 158 8.08 -5.72 -5.72
CA ASN A 158 7.57 -6.46 -4.58
C ASN A 158 6.33 -7.28 -4.94
N LEU A 159 5.41 -6.74 -5.73
CA LEU A 159 4.23 -7.48 -6.20
C LEU A 159 4.63 -8.61 -7.15
N PHE A 160 5.50 -8.34 -8.11
CA PHE A 160 6.04 -9.35 -9.02
C PHE A 160 6.78 -10.44 -8.27
N ASN A 161 7.51 -10.15 -7.20
CA ASN A 161 8.20 -11.17 -6.41
C ASN A 161 7.29 -11.88 -5.40
N ALA A 162 6.17 -11.27 -5.03
CA ALA A 162 5.23 -11.84 -4.07
C ALA A 162 4.21 -12.78 -4.71
N VAL A 163 3.78 -12.52 -5.95
CA VAL A 163 2.74 -13.30 -6.62
C VAL A 163 3.11 -14.80 -6.70
N GLN A 164 2.13 -15.64 -6.37
CA GLN A 164 2.28 -17.10 -6.32
C GLN A 164 1.01 -17.79 -6.84
N LYS A 165 1.15 -19.04 -7.29
CA LYS A 165 0.03 -19.86 -7.81
C LYS A 165 -1.12 -20.01 -6.83
N LYS A 166 -0.79 -20.11 -5.54
CA LYS A 166 -1.74 -20.30 -4.44
C LYS A 166 -2.57 -19.06 -4.11
N HIS A 167 -2.22 -17.87 -4.64
CA HIS A 167 -3.04 -16.68 -4.41
C HIS A 167 -4.38 -16.79 -5.12
N SER A 168 -5.43 -16.28 -4.47
CA SER A 168 -6.76 -16.18 -5.08
C SER A 168 -6.76 -15.16 -6.23
N ASP A 169 -7.71 -15.32 -7.15
CA ASP A 169 -7.88 -14.37 -8.25
C ASP A 169 -8.21 -12.96 -7.75
N GLN A 170 -8.98 -12.85 -6.66
CA GLN A 170 -9.25 -11.56 -6.03
C GLN A 170 -7.95 -10.86 -5.57
N LEU A 171 -7.04 -11.60 -4.94
CA LEU A 171 -5.75 -11.06 -4.51
C LEU A 171 -4.91 -10.63 -5.71
N LYS A 172 -4.80 -11.47 -6.74
CA LYS A 172 -4.08 -11.14 -7.98
C LYS A 172 -4.68 -9.91 -8.67
N ASN A 173 -6.00 -9.78 -8.70
CA ASN A 173 -6.68 -8.61 -9.26
C ASN A 173 -6.36 -7.32 -8.50
N LEU A 174 -6.25 -7.36 -7.16
CA LEU A 174 -5.79 -6.19 -6.39
C LEU A 174 -4.34 -5.81 -6.72
N MET A 175 -3.47 -6.79 -6.97
CA MET A 175 -2.09 -6.50 -7.43
C MET A 175 -2.07 -5.85 -8.81
N ILE A 176 -2.89 -6.36 -9.75
CA ILE A 176 -3.05 -5.78 -11.09
C ILE A 176 -3.59 -4.36 -10.98
N GLU A 177 -4.62 -4.13 -10.16
CA GLU A 177 -5.24 -2.82 -9.95
C GLU A 177 -4.21 -1.78 -9.51
N ILE A 178 -3.44 -2.07 -8.46
CA ILE A 178 -2.42 -1.14 -7.95
C ILE A 178 -1.43 -0.74 -9.06
N ILE A 179 -0.92 -1.72 -9.81
CA ILE A 179 0.06 -1.46 -10.88
C ILE A 179 -0.58 -0.67 -12.02
N SER A 180 -1.79 -1.06 -12.46
CA SER A 180 -2.51 -0.37 -13.53
C SER A 180 -2.83 1.08 -13.18
N VAL A 181 -3.26 1.36 -11.95
CA VAL A 181 -3.52 2.73 -11.48
C VAL A 181 -2.24 3.56 -11.48
N ILE A 182 -1.12 3.00 -10.99
CA ILE A 182 0.17 3.70 -11.03
C ILE A 182 0.58 4.03 -12.47
N LEU A 183 0.44 3.09 -13.41
CA LEU A 183 0.79 3.33 -14.82
C LEU A 183 -0.08 4.41 -15.45
N ALA A 184 -1.37 4.45 -15.13
CA ALA A 184 -2.31 5.44 -15.65
C ALA A 184 -2.08 6.87 -15.11
N GLU A 185 -1.42 6.99 -13.96
CA GLU A 185 -1.11 8.29 -13.35
C GLU A 185 0.08 8.99 -14.02
N TYR A 186 0.97 8.25 -14.70
CA TYR A 186 2.09 8.86 -15.43
C TYR A 186 1.62 9.42 -16.78
N GLU A 187 1.90 10.70 -17.04
CA GLU A 187 1.76 11.29 -18.38
C GLU A 187 2.70 10.62 -19.39
N THR A 188 3.94 10.35 -18.97
CA THR A 188 4.90 9.54 -19.72
C THR A 188 5.48 8.49 -18.78
N ILE A 189 5.27 7.21 -19.11
CA ILE A 189 5.72 6.10 -18.27
C ILE A 189 7.27 6.06 -18.28
N PRO A 190 7.92 6.10 -17.10
CA PRO A 190 9.37 5.99 -17.03
C PRO A 190 9.88 4.67 -17.61
N PHE A 191 10.98 4.73 -18.37
CA PHE A 191 11.60 3.56 -19.00
C PHE A 191 11.88 2.43 -18.02
N ALA A 192 12.36 2.76 -16.81
CA ALA A 192 12.62 1.78 -15.76
C ALA A 192 11.38 0.94 -15.39
N LEU A 193 10.16 1.51 -15.44
CA LEU A 193 8.94 0.76 -15.16
C LEU A 193 8.56 -0.17 -16.32
N LEU A 194 8.82 0.25 -17.56
CA LEU A 194 8.64 -0.57 -18.74
C LEU A 194 9.60 -1.76 -18.74
N GLU A 195 10.87 -1.54 -18.41
CA GLU A 195 11.86 -2.61 -18.24
C GLU A 195 11.39 -3.64 -17.21
N LEU A 196 10.83 -3.18 -16.07
CA LEU A 196 10.31 -4.09 -15.04
C LEU A 196 9.13 -4.94 -15.53
N LEU A 197 8.26 -4.40 -16.39
CA LEU A 197 7.15 -5.14 -17.00
C LEU A 197 7.68 -6.12 -18.05
N PHE A 198 8.43 -5.63 -19.03
CA PHE A 198 8.85 -6.42 -20.17
C PHE A 198 9.85 -7.52 -19.82
N ALA A 199 10.68 -7.31 -18.79
CA ALA A 199 11.55 -8.35 -18.26
C ALA A 199 10.79 -9.61 -17.78
N ARG A 200 9.49 -9.52 -17.47
CA ARG A 200 8.66 -10.66 -17.01
C ARG A 200 7.97 -11.43 -18.13
N ILE A 201 7.99 -10.92 -19.36
CA ILE A 201 7.32 -11.56 -20.50
C ILE A 201 8.29 -12.17 -21.52
N ILE A 202 9.60 -12.02 -21.29
CA ILE A 202 10.66 -12.63 -22.10
C ILE A 202 11.14 -13.95 -21.49
N ASP A 203 11.71 -14.82 -22.34
CA ASP A 203 12.39 -16.03 -21.88
C ASP A 203 13.75 -15.68 -21.21
N PRO A 204 14.20 -16.44 -20.19
CA PRO A 204 13.55 -17.61 -19.61
C PRO A 204 12.52 -17.26 -18.51
N GLU A 205 12.42 -15.99 -18.10
CA GLU A 205 11.60 -15.55 -16.96
C GLU A 205 10.13 -15.95 -17.11
N LYS A 206 9.56 -15.79 -18.30
CA LYS A 206 8.20 -16.23 -18.64
C LYS A 206 7.94 -17.69 -18.29
N LYS A 207 8.91 -18.58 -18.56
CA LYS A 207 8.80 -20.02 -18.29
C LYS A 207 9.10 -20.37 -16.83
N LEU A 208 9.99 -19.62 -16.19
CA LEU A 208 10.38 -19.86 -14.79
C LEU A 208 9.34 -19.35 -13.80
N ARG A 209 8.58 -18.31 -14.17
CA ARG A 209 7.63 -17.62 -13.29
C ARG A 209 6.30 -17.34 -14.00
N GLU A 210 5.60 -18.42 -14.36
CA GLU A 210 4.33 -18.39 -15.09
C GLU A 210 3.30 -17.45 -14.43
N GLU A 211 3.18 -17.44 -13.10
CA GLU A 211 2.20 -16.60 -12.40
C GLU A 211 2.54 -15.12 -12.43
N CYS A 212 3.84 -14.79 -12.46
CA CYS A 212 4.29 -13.41 -12.64
C CYS A 212 4.05 -12.96 -14.08
N TYR A 213 4.28 -13.86 -15.04
CA TYR A 213 3.97 -13.62 -16.45
C TYR A 213 2.48 -13.36 -16.65
N GLU A 214 1.58 -14.20 -16.12
CA GLU A 214 0.12 -14.03 -16.22
C GLU A 214 -0.36 -12.70 -15.60
N LEU A 215 0.22 -12.32 -14.46
CA LEU A 215 -0.07 -11.05 -13.80
C LEU A 215 0.30 -9.87 -14.71
N VAL A 216 1.52 -9.88 -15.26
CA VAL A 216 2.02 -8.82 -16.14
C VAL A 216 1.29 -8.79 -17.48
N GLU A 217 0.97 -9.94 -18.05
CA GLU A 217 0.16 -10.03 -19.26
C GLU A 217 -1.22 -9.36 -19.04
N SER A 218 -1.84 -9.62 -17.89
CA SER A 218 -3.12 -8.99 -17.52
C SER A 218 -2.99 -7.46 -17.37
N ILE A 219 -1.89 -6.98 -16.78
CA ILE A 219 -1.59 -5.55 -16.66
C ILE A 219 -1.43 -4.92 -18.04
N ILE A 220 -0.66 -5.56 -18.94
CA ILE A 220 -0.42 -5.05 -20.29
C ILE A 220 -1.71 -4.99 -21.10
N ARG A 221 -2.54 -6.04 -21.04
CA ARG A 221 -3.84 -6.08 -21.71
C ARG A 221 -4.77 -4.98 -21.20
N ARG A 222 -4.81 -4.76 -19.89
CA ARG A 222 -5.63 -3.69 -19.28
C ARG A 222 -5.11 -2.29 -19.62
N GLY A 223 -3.79 -2.14 -19.74
CA GLY A 223 -3.12 -0.89 -20.07
C GLY A 223 -2.90 -0.68 -21.57
N GLU A 224 -3.56 -1.43 -22.46
CA GLU A 224 -3.26 -1.40 -23.90
C GLU A 224 -3.25 0.02 -24.47
N LEU A 225 -4.23 0.85 -24.12
CA LEU A 225 -4.32 2.24 -24.59
C LEU A 225 -3.15 3.11 -24.13
N ILE A 226 -2.60 2.84 -22.95
CA ILE A 226 -1.51 3.62 -22.33
C ILE A 226 -0.14 3.11 -22.82
N LEU A 227 -0.01 1.79 -22.98
CA LEU A 227 1.26 1.14 -23.31
C LEU A 227 1.53 1.04 -24.81
N LYS A 228 0.48 0.97 -25.65
CA LYS A 228 0.63 0.80 -27.10
C LYS A 228 1.47 1.89 -27.77
N PRO A 229 1.27 3.21 -27.49
CA PRO A 229 2.11 4.26 -28.06
C PRO A 229 3.61 4.06 -27.74
N VAL A 230 3.91 3.53 -26.55
CA VAL A 230 5.28 3.31 -26.07
C VAL A 230 5.94 2.08 -26.72
N ILE A 231 5.15 1.10 -27.15
CA ILE A 231 5.65 -0.16 -27.76
C ILE A 231 5.89 -0.01 -29.27
N THR A 232 5.23 0.94 -29.93
CA THR A 232 5.25 1.10 -31.39
C THR A 232 6.28 2.11 -31.91
N ASP A 233 6.98 2.82 -31.03
CA ASP A 233 8.12 3.69 -31.36
C ASP A 233 9.46 2.97 -31.15
#